data_AF-A0A847M6J7-F1
#
_entry.id   AF-A0A847M6J7-F1
#
_cell.length_a   1.000
_cell.length_b   1.000
_cell.length_c   1.000
_cell.angle_alpha   90.00
_cell.angle_beta   90.00
_cell.angle_gamma   90.00
#
_symmetry.space_group_name_H-M   'P 1'
#
loop_
_entity.id
_entity.type
_entity.pdbx_description
1 polymer ?
#
loop_
_entity_poly.entity_id
_entity_poly.type
_entity_poly.pdbx_seq_one_letter_code
_entity_poly.pdbx_strand_id
1 'polypeptide(L)' 'AQVGTFDTELAEEFFRALADNARMNLHIWQQYGRNTHHLLEAAFKAFGRALAQAASKDARRAGDLPSTKGTL' A
#
# COMPACT_ATOMS: atom_id res chain seq x y z
N ALA A 1 -13.20 16.02 -6.06
CA ALA A 1 -14.47 15.37 -5.65
C ALA A 1 -14.38 15.02 -4.16
N GLN A 2 -15.49 14.90 -3.44
CA GLN A 2 -15.47 14.61 -2.00
C GLN A 2 -16.19 13.30 -1.68
N VAL A 3 -15.71 12.60 -0.65
CA VAL A 3 -16.41 11.48 0.00
C VAL A 3 -16.69 11.91 1.44
N GLY A 4 -17.95 12.26 1.74
CA GLY A 4 -18.27 12.92 3.00
C GLY A 4 -17.57 14.29 3.06
N THR A 5 -16.71 14.48 4.05
CA THR A 5 -15.87 15.69 4.20
C THR A 5 -14.42 15.49 3.74
N PHE A 6 -14.10 14.33 3.16
CA PHE A 6 -12.75 13.99 2.72
C PHE A 6 -12.54 14.35 1.25
N ASP A 7 -11.53 15.18 0.96
CA ASP A 7 -11.09 15.50 -0.39
C ASP A 7 -10.37 14.30 -1.01
N THR A 8 -10.92 13.76 -2.10
CA THR A 8 -10.47 12.48 -2.65
C THR A 8 -9.05 12.53 -3.22
N GLU A 9 -8.56 13.72 -3.56
CA GLU A 9 -7.19 13.97 -4.03
C GLU A 9 -6.15 13.67 -2.93
N LEU A 10 -6.52 13.83 -1.66
CA LEU A 10 -5.63 13.55 -0.53
C LEU A 10 -5.30 12.06 -0.38
N ALA A 11 -6.09 11.16 -0.99
CA ALA A 11 -5.81 9.73 -0.93
C ALA A 11 -4.51 9.36 -1.65
N GLU A 12 -4.24 9.96 -2.80
CA GLU A 12 -2.98 9.73 -3.51
C GLU A 12 -1.80 10.31 -2.74
N GLU A 13 -1.93 11.54 -2.23
CA GLU A 13 -0.87 12.19 -1.44
C GLU A 13 -0.59 11.43 -0.14
N PHE A 14 -1.62 10.83 0.49
CA PHE A 14 -1.43 9.94 1.62
C PHE A 14 -0.51 8.76 1.27
N PHE A 15 -0.82 8.02 0.18
CA PHE A 15 -0.02 6.84 -0.20
C PHE A 15 1.39 7.22 -0.68
N ARG A 16 1.52 8.37 -1.35
CA ARG A 16 2.82 8.92 -1.77
C ARG A 16 3.69 9.24 -0.57
N ALA A 17 3.20 10.06 0.35
CA ALA A 17 3.92 10.42 1.57
C ALA A 17 4.25 9.17 2.42
N LEU A 18 3.30 8.23 2.51
CA LEU A 18 3.50 6.99 3.26
C LEU A 18 4.60 6.12 2.62
N ALA A 19 4.64 5.98 1.30
CA ALA A 19 5.68 5.21 0.60
C ALA A 19 7.07 5.83 0.77
N ASP A 20 7.17 7.15 0.64
CA ASP A 20 8.42 7.89 0.78
C ASP A 20 9.00 7.77 2.21
N ASN A 21 8.16 7.97 3.23
CA ASN A 21 8.59 7.90 4.63
C ASN A 21 8.88 6.46 5.08
N ALA A 22 8.12 5.48 4.60
CA ALA A 22 8.36 4.07 4.90
C ALA A 22 9.50 3.45 4.07
N ARG A 23 10.07 4.21 3.11
CA ARG A 23 11.14 3.75 2.21
C ARG A 23 10.77 2.46 1.47
N MET A 24 9.54 2.40 0.95
CA MET A 24 9.05 1.23 0.23
C MET A 24 8.61 1.58 -1.19
N ASN A 25 8.70 0.60 -2.08
CA ASN A 25 8.08 0.68 -3.39
C ASN A 25 6.60 0.26 -3.25
N LEU A 26 5.68 1.17 -3.51
CA LEU A 26 4.23 0.94 -3.42
C LEU A 26 3.58 1.20 -4.78
N HIS A 27 2.79 0.23 -5.24
CA HIS A 27 1.98 0.35 -6.43
C HIS A 27 0.52 0.07 -6.09
N ILE A 28 -0.36 0.99 -6.45
CA ILE A 28 -1.82 0.83 -6.33
C ILE A 28 -2.41 1.07 -7.71
N TRP A 29 -3.14 0.08 -8.22
CA TRP A 29 -3.75 0.14 -9.53
C TRP A 29 -5.26 -0.08 -9.43
N GLN A 30 -6.04 0.91 -9.87
CA GLN A 30 -7.47 0.77 -9.99
C GLN A 30 -7.81 -0.03 -11.26
N GLN A 31 -8.24 -1.28 -11.08
CA GLN A 31 -8.62 -2.13 -12.21
C GLN A 31 -9.96 -1.69 -12.85
N TYR A 32 -10.95 -1.36 -12.01
CA TYR A 32 -12.27 -0.89 -12.43
C TYR A 32 -13.02 -0.30 -11.22
N GLY A 33 -14.09 0.45 -11.50
CA GLY A 33 -15.04 0.93 -10.49
C GLY A 33 -15.63 2.28 -10.88
N ARG A 34 -16.66 2.70 -10.14
CA ARG A 34 -17.40 3.95 -10.41
C ARG A 34 -17.68 4.79 -9.17
N ASN A 35 -17.87 4.15 -8.02
CA ASN A 35 -18.14 4.84 -6.76
C ASN A 35 -16.81 5.17 -6.06
N THR A 36 -16.52 6.46 -5.84
CA THR A 36 -15.25 6.92 -5.28
C THR A 36 -15.00 6.42 -3.86
N HIS A 37 -16.04 6.31 -3.02
CA HIS A 37 -15.89 5.75 -1.67
C HIS A 37 -15.40 4.30 -1.74
N HIS A 38 -16.07 3.46 -2.54
CA HIS A 38 -15.68 2.05 -2.68
C HIS A 38 -14.31 1.88 -3.32
N LEU A 39 -13.94 2.74 -4.28
CA LEU A 39 -12.62 2.73 -4.91
C LEU A 39 -11.52 3.01 -3.90
N LEU A 40 -11.68 4.04 -3.08
CA LEU A 40 -10.73 4.38 -2.02
C LEU A 40 -10.66 3.26 -0.98
N GLU A 41 -11.80 2.81 -0.47
CA GLU A 41 -11.85 1.72 0.51
C GLU A 41 -11.18 0.44 -0.02
N ALA A 42 -11.38 0.10 -1.30
CA ALA A 42 -10.71 -1.02 -1.95
C ALA A 42 -9.19 -0.83 -2.00
N ALA A 43 -8.69 0.36 -2.32
CA ALA A 43 -7.26 0.66 -2.32
C ALA A 43 -6.65 0.48 -0.91
N PHE A 44 -7.28 1.04 0.13
CA PHE A 44 -6.81 0.88 1.52
C PHE A 44 -6.86 -0.57 2.00
N LYS A 45 -7.92 -1.33 1.68
CA LYS A 45 -8.01 -2.75 2.04
C LYS A 45 -6.97 -3.60 1.32
N ALA A 46 -6.74 -3.35 0.02
CA ALA A 46 -5.72 -4.05 -0.76
C ALA A 46 -4.32 -3.76 -0.21
N PHE A 47 -4.03 -2.48 0.06
CA PHE A 47 -2.80 -2.06 0.71
C PHE A 47 -2.58 -2.76 2.05
N GLY A 48 -3.57 -2.76 2.95
CA GLY A 48 -3.45 -3.39 4.26
C GLY A 48 -3.13 -4.88 4.19
N ARG A 49 -3.74 -5.61 3.25
CA ARG A 49 -3.43 -7.03 3.01
C ARG A 49 -2.03 -7.23 2.46
N ALA A 50 -1.63 -6.44 1.47
CA ALA A 50 -0.31 -6.53 0.86
C ALA A 50 0.81 -6.19 1.87
N LEU A 51 0.62 -5.14 2.67
CA LEU A 51 1.57 -4.74 3.71
C LEU A 51 1.69 -5.81 4.79
N ALA A 52 0.57 -6.38 5.26
CA ALA A 52 0.59 -7.46 6.24
C ALA A 52 1.36 -8.68 5.71
N GLN A 53 1.17 -9.04 4.44
CA GLN A 53 1.92 -10.12 3.80
C GLN A 53 3.42 -9.78 3.69
N ALA A 54 3.77 -8.57 3.26
CA ALA A 54 5.16 -8.15 3.07
C ALA A 54 5.93 -8.06 4.41
N ALA A 55 5.27 -7.62 5.49
CA ALA A 55 5.87 -7.47 6.81
C ALA A 55 5.86 -8.77 7.65
N SER A 56 5.20 -9.83 7.17
CA SER A 56 5.15 -11.11 7.89
C SER A 56 6.50 -11.83 7.87
N LYS A 57 6.85 -12.49 8.98
CA LYS A 57 8.04 -13.34 9.05
C LYS A 57 7.84 -14.60 8.19
N ASP A 58 8.71 -14.82 7.21
CA ASP A 58 8.72 -16.05 6.41
C ASP A 58 9.54 -17.15 7.12
N ALA A 59 8.85 -18.15 7.67
CA ALA A 59 9.48 -19.28 8.35
C ALA A 59 10.45 -20.07 7.44
N ARG A 60 10.23 -20.07 6.12
CA ARG A 60 11.08 -20.79 5.16
C ARG A 60 12.43 -20.12 4.94
N ARG A 61 12.53 -18.82 5.26
CA ARG A 61 13.77 -18.04 5.11
C ARG A 61 14.64 -18.09 6.35
N ALA A 62 14.20 -18.68 7.46
CA ALA A 62 14.98 -18.85 8.69
C ALA A 62 15.68 -17.56 9.23
N GLY A 63 15.18 -16.37 8.88
CA GLY A 63 15.79 -15.08 9.24
C GLY A 63 16.72 -14.48 8.18
N ASP A 64 16.91 -15.14 7.04
CA ASP A 64 17.74 -14.67 5.92
C ASP A 64 17.21 -13.37 5.34
N LEU A 65 18.12 -12.45 5.04
CA LEU A 65 17.82 -11.19 4.39
C LEU A 65 17.33 -11.46 2.95
N PRO A 66 16.15 -10.96 2.55
CA PRO A 66 15.58 -11.20 1.22
C PRO A 66 16.22 -10.32 0.14
N SER A 67 17.56 -10.29 0.04
CA SER A 67 18.32 -9.51 -0.95
C SER A 67 19.60 -10.23 -1.37
N THR A 68 19.80 -10.39 -2.67
CA THR A 68 21.04 -10.98 -3.23
C THR A 68 22.25 -10.07 -3.04
N LYS A 69 22.04 -8.79 -2.76
CA LYS A 69 23.10 -7.81 -2.49
C LYS A 69 23.51 -7.75 -1.02
N GLY A 70 22.85 -8.51 -0.14
CA GLY A 70 23.13 -8.51 1.29
C GLY A 70 22.69 -7.25 2.04
N THR A 71 21.89 -6.38 1.41
CA THR A 71 21.34 -5.15 2.00
C THR A 71 19.96 -4.81 1.42
N LEU A 72 19.14 -4.06 2.17
CA LEU A 72 17.82 -3.54 1.78
C LEU A 72 17.80 -2.01 1.91
#